data_AF-A0A2Z5DZR2-F1
#
_entry.id   AF-A0A2Z5DZR2-F1
#
_cell.length_a   1.000
_cell.length_b   1.000
_cell.length_c   1.000
_cell.angle_alpha   90.00
_cell.angle_beta   90.00
_cell.angle_gamma   90.00
#
_symmetry.space_group_name_H-M   'P 1'
#
loop_
_entity.id
_entity.type
_entity.pdbx_description
1 polymer ?
#
loop_
_entity_poly.entity_id
_entity_poly.type
_entity_poly.pdbx_seq_one_letter_code
_entity_poly.pdbx_strand_id
1 'polypeptide(L)'
;MSDNEGSVPTEGIDYGDTMVVWPSTGRIPGGDVKPGGSSGLAPSMPPGWGDYSPQGIALVQSVLFPGIIRRIILDKELEEGDWSGWSVSVHSPWGNEKVSAARTVLENGLRGGLPEPSRPAAVSFARLEPASGNEQKIIRLMVTQQLEQVTDIPASQLPAAGNNVPVKYRLTDLMQNGTQYMAIIGGIPMTVPVVDAGNDSNLLIVFYVQIMPDDFVMQLHRF
;
A
#
# COMPACT_ATOMS: atom_id res chain seq x y z
N MET A 1 10.90 27.12 -9.47
CA MET A 1 11.54 25.80 -9.59
C MET A 1 10.53 24.91 -10.26
N SER A 2 10.91 24.19 -11.32
CA SER A 2 9.99 23.61 -12.29
C SER A 2 9.21 22.42 -11.70
N ASP A 3 7.89 22.55 -11.67
CA ASP A 3 6.90 21.52 -11.37
C ASP A 3 6.85 20.45 -12.48
N ASN A 4 7.87 19.59 -12.53
CA ASN A 4 7.93 18.50 -13.50
C ASN A 4 8.02 17.15 -12.79
N GLU A 5 7.13 16.90 -11.82
CA GLU A 5 6.79 15.54 -11.41
C GLU A 5 5.82 14.96 -12.43
N GLY A 6 6.37 14.53 -13.57
CA GLY A 6 5.63 13.67 -14.49
C GLY A 6 5.28 12.37 -13.75
N SER A 7 3.99 12.09 -13.60
CA SER A 7 3.51 10.79 -13.12
C SER A 7 4.09 9.70 -14.02
N VAL A 8 5.08 8.96 -13.53
CA VAL A 8 5.62 7.80 -14.24
C VAL A 8 4.62 6.65 -14.05
N PRO A 9 3.93 6.17 -15.10
CA PRO A 9 3.05 5.02 -14.98
C PRO A 9 3.91 3.79 -14.67
N THR A 10 3.84 3.30 -13.43
CA THR A 10 4.65 2.15 -12.97
C THR A 10 4.03 0.79 -13.29
N GLU A 11 2.91 0.74 -14.00
CA GLU A 11 2.28 -0.55 -14.36
C GLU A 11 3.15 -1.37 -15.32
N GLY A 12 4.07 -0.75 -16.07
CA GLY A 12 5.15 -1.45 -16.78
C GLY A 12 4.72 -2.69 -17.60
N ILE A 13 5.60 -3.70 -17.68
CA ILE A 13 5.31 -5.04 -18.25
C ILE A 13 4.70 -5.95 -17.15
N ASP A 14 4.16 -5.38 -16.07
CA ASP A 14 3.41 -6.13 -15.06
C ASP A 14 1.95 -6.09 -15.52
N TYR A 15 1.50 -7.08 -16.29
CA TYR A 15 0.09 -7.23 -16.72
C TYR A 15 -0.84 -7.60 -15.55
N GLY A 16 -0.61 -7.00 -14.38
CA GLY A 16 -1.31 -7.27 -13.14
C GLY A 16 -1.47 -8.76 -12.87
N ASP A 17 -0.55 -9.64 -13.23
CA ASP A 17 -0.61 -11.09 -12.98
C ASP A 17 -2.04 -11.70 -13.03
N THR A 18 -2.73 -11.59 -14.18
CA THR A 18 -4.14 -11.99 -14.46
C THR A 18 -5.26 -11.17 -13.80
N MET A 19 -4.93 -10.12 -13.07
CA MET A 19 -5.86 -9.24 -12.38
C MET A 19 -6.31 -8.12 -13.30
N VAL A 20 -7.62 -7.88 -13.34
CA VAL A 20 -8.21 -6.73 -14.03
C VAL A 20 -8.28 -5.58 -13.04
N VAL A 21 -7.91 -4.37 -13.48
CA VAL A 21 -8.04 -3.16 -12.67
C VAL A 21 -9.52 -2.94 -12.34
N TRP A 22 -9.85 -2.96 -11.05
CA TRP A 22 -11.16 -2.52 -10.57
C TRP A 22 -11.07 -1.03 -10.19
N PRO A 23 -11.83 -0.13 -10.85
CA PRO A 23 -11.80 1.30 -10.54
C PRO A 23 -12.18 1.52 -9.08
N SER A 24 -11.31 2.17 -8.30
CA SER A 24 -11.62 2.48 -6.90
C SER A 24 -12.90 3.27 -6.77
N THR A 25 -13.60 3.12 -5.64
CA THR A 25 -14.71 3.98 -5.21
C THR A 25 -14.32 5.45 -5.00
N GLY A 26 -13.06 5.82 -5.22
CA GLY A 26 -12.49 7.14 -4.94
C GLY A 26 -11.78 7.17 -3.58
N ARG A 27 -10.99 8.22 -3.36
CA ARG A 27 -10.50 8.55 -2.01
C ARG A 27 -11.68 9.17 -1.27
N ILE A 28 -12.07 8.63 -0.13
CA ILE A 28 -13.24 9.13 0.62
C ILE A 28 -12.76 10.13 1.67
N PRO A 29 -12.94 11.43 1.44
CA PRO A 29 -13.37 12.35 2.47
C PRO A 29 -14.89 12.33 2.51
N GLY A 30 -15.47 11.78 3.56
CA GLY A 30 -16.91 11.81 3.80
C GLY A 30 -17.38 13.26 3.95
N GLY A 31 -18.30 13.68 3.08
CA GLY A 31 -19.02 14.95 3.14
C GLY A 31 -19.67 15.27 1.80
N ASP A 32 -20.99 15.45 1.80
CA ASP A 32 -21.75 15.92 0.63
C ASP A 32 -21.05 17.14 0.00
N VAL A 33 -20.52 16.98 -1.21
CA VAL A 33 -20.07 18.11 -2.02
C VAL A 33 -21.33 18.83 -2.49
N LYS A 34 -21.83 19.78 -1.69
CA LYS A 34 -22.75 20.80 -2.19
C LYS A 34 -22.04 21.54 -3.33
N PRO A 35 -22.68 21.80 -4.49
CA PRO A 35 -22.08 22.60 -5.53
C PRO A 35 -21.85 24.01 -4.97
N GLY A 36 -20.58 24.34 -4.72
CA GLY A 36 -20.14 25.57 -4.04
C GLY A 36 -19.50 25.39 -2.65
N GLY A 37 -19.38 24.16 -2.15
CA GLY A 37 -18.67 23.86 -0.89
C GLY A 37 -17.24 23.38 -1.17
N SER A 38 -16.24 24.11 -0.65
CA SER A 38 -14.83 23.69 -0.69
C SER A 38 -14.65 22.32 -0.05
N SER A 39 -14.05 21.38 -0.79
CA SER A 39 -13.58 20.10 -0.27
C SER A 39 -12.54 20.34 0.80
N GLY A 40 -12.87 20.03 2.06
CA GLY A 40 -12.00 20.32 3.21
C GLY A 40 -11.97 21.82 3.51
N LEU A 41 -12.03 22.18 4.78
CA LEU A 41 -11.56 23.50 5.19
C LEU A 41 -10.09 23.56 4.73
N ALA A 42 -9.76 24.42 3.76
CA ALA A 42 -8.38 24.83 3.64
C ALA A 42 -7.97 25.31 5.04
N PRO A 43 -6.85 24.84 5.61
CA PRO A 43 -6.46 25.30 6.93
C PRO A 43 -6.41 26.83 6.87
N SER A 44 -6.99 27.48 7.87
CA SER A 44 -7.07 28.95 7.92
C SER A 44 -5.67 29.60 7.91
N MET A 45 -4.63 28.79 8.16
CA MET A 45 -3.23 29.14 8.21
C MET A 45 -2.41 28.15 7.35
N PRO A 46 -1.30 28.58 6.72
CA PRO A 46 -0.42 27.70 5.97
C PRO A 46 0.11 26.53 6.83
N PRO A 47 0.47 25.38 6.23
CA PRO A 47 1.08 24.26 6.96
C PRO A 47 2.32 24.67 7.76
N GLY A 48 2.56 24.04 8.91
CA GLY A 48 3.70 24.33 9.78
C GLY A 48 3.52 25.54 10.72
N TRP A 49 2.28 26.00 10.95
CA TRP A 49 1.99 27.09 11.89
C TRP A 49 1.98 26.66 13.37
N GLY A 50 1.87 25.35 13.63
CA GLY A 50 1.84 24.76 14.96
C GLY A 50 3.23 24.54 15.58
N ASP A 51 3.26 23.93 16.76
CA ASP A 51 4.51 23.59 17.48
C ASP A 51 5.13 22.29 16.94
N TYR A 52 5.61 22.35 15.70
CA TYR A 52 6.28 21.24 15.01
C TYR A 52 7.68 21.65 14.54
N SER A 53 8.49 20.65 14.20
CA SER A 53 9.83 20.88 13.66
C SER A 53 9.78 21.76 12.39
N PRO A 54 10.66 22.76 12.23
CA PRO A 54 10.66 23.64 11.05
C PRO A 54 11.24 22.98 9.78
N GLN A 55 11.49 21.67 9.80
CA GLN A 55 12.14 20.93 8.71
C GLN A 55 11.25 20.72 7.47
N GLY A 56 9.98 21.12 7.50
CA GLY A 56 9.08 20.97 6.35
C GLY A 56 8.50 19.57 6.20
N ILE A 57 8.67 18.69 7.19
CA ILE A 57 8.18 17.30 7.17
C ILE A 57 7.07 17.11 8.20
N ALA A 58 6.02 16.39 7.83
CA ALA A 58 4.94 16.02 8.74
C ALA A 58 5.47 15.16 9.89
N LEU A 59 4.74 15.10 11.00
CA LEU A 59 5.13 14.28 12.14
C LEU A 59 5.30 12.80 11.77
N VAL A 60 6.25 12.15 12.44
CA VAL A 60 6.41 10.70 12.34
C VAL A 60 5.27 10.02 13.11
N GLN A 61 4.25 9.57 12.37
CA GLN A 61 3.01 9.08 12.98
C GLN A 61 3.05 7.60 13.37
N SER A 62 3.97 6.81 12.83
CA SER A 62 4.06 5.37 13.09
C SER A 62 5.44 4.79 12.78
N VAL A 63 5.65 3.56 13.26
CA VAL A 63 6.84 2.76 12.97
C VAL A 63 6.46 1.55 12.12
N LEU A 64 7.09 1.43 10.95
CA LEU A 64 6.97 0.32 10.01
C LEU A 64 7.98 -0.77 10.37
N PHE A 65 7.48 -1.83 11.00
CA PHE A 65 8.22 -3.09 11.18
C PHE A 65 7.85 -4.06 10.05
N PRO A 66 8.82 -4.79 9.47
CA PRO A 66 8.56 -5.77 8.43
C PRO A 66 7.46 -6.78 8.83
N GLY A 67 6.48 -6.96 7.95
CA GLY A 67 5.35 -7.89 8.12
C GLY A 67 4.25 -7.43 9.08
N ILE A 68 4.36 -6.25 9.69
CA ILE A 68 3.32 -5.70 10.58
C ILE A 68 2.56 -4.59 9.84
N ILE A 69 1.26 -4.79 9.67
CA ILE A 69 0.39 -3.80 9.03
C ILE A 69 0.25 -2.56 9.93
N ARG A 70 0.39 -1.37 9.34
CA ARG A 70 0.12 -0.09 9.99
C ARG A 70 -0.96 0.70 9.26
N ARG A 71 -1.89 1.28 10.01
CA ARG A 71 -2.85 2.28 9.53
C ARG A 71 -2.16 3.65 9.54
N ILE A 72 -1.94 4.22 8.37
CA ILE A 72 -1.27 5.50 8.14
C ILE A 72 -2.29 6.50 7.59
N ILE A 73 -2.24 7.73 8.09
CA ILE A 73 -3.19 8.79 7.80
C ILE A 73 -2.45 9.92 7.07
N LEU A 74 -2.93 10.32 5.90
CA LEU A 74 -2.43 11.49 5.20
C LEU A 74 -2.91 12.76 5.94
N ASP A 75 -2.02 13.74 6.10
CA ASP A 75 -2.34 15.03 6.74
C ASP A 75 -2.96 14.85 8.13
N LYS A 76 -2.37 13.93 8.92
CA LYS A 76 -2.91 13.49 10.20
C LYS A 76 -3.20 14.67 11.14
N GLU A 77 -2.24 15.57 11.30
CA GLU A 77 -2.29 16.71 12.23
C GLU A 77 -2.21 18.06 11.51
N LEU A 78 -2.58 18.10 10.21
CA LEU A 78 -2.53 19.33 9.41
C LEU A 78 -3.40 20.46 10.02
N GLU A 79 -4.58 20.12 10.56
CA GLU A 79 -5.46 21.08 11.23
C GLU A 79 -4.92 21.55 12.59
N GLU A 80 -3.99 20.79 13.17
CA GLU A 80 -3.30 21.10 14.42
C GLU A 80 -2.03 21.94 14.16
N GLY A 81 -1.73 22.21 12.87
CA GLY A 81 -0.66 23.09 12.42
C GLY A 81 0.62 22.38 12.00
N ASP A 82 0.58 21.07 11.80
CA ASP A 82 1.69 20.31 11.24
C ASP A 82 1.91 20.63 9.74
N TRP A 83 3.01 20.11 9.19
CA TRP A 83 3.28 20.13 7.76
C TRP A 83 2.39 19.15 7.00
N SER A 84 2.13 19.47 5.73
CA SER A 84 1.38 18.58 4.84
C SER A 84 2.16 17.30 4.53
N GLY A 85 1.44 16.20 4.37
CA GLY A 85 1.95 14.91 3.95
C GLY A 85 1.84 13.83 5.02
N TRP A 86 2.87 13.00 5.09
CA TRP A 86 2.89 11.74 5.83
C TRP A 86 4.34 11.34 6.10
N SER A 87 4.66 11.05 7.35
CA SER A 87 5.98 10.57 7.73
C SER A 87 5.87 9.32 8.60
N VAL A 88 6.76 8.35 8.35
CA VAL A 88 6.83 7.07 9.07
C VAL A 88 8.29 6.74 9.35
N SER A 89 8.55 6.04 10.45
CA SER A 89 9.87 5.51 10.77
C SER A 89 9.99 4.07 10.29
N VAL A 90 11.02 3.74 9.51
CA VAL A 90 11.30 2.35 9.12
C VAL A 90 12.25 1.73 10.14
N HIS A 91 11.96 0.50 10.57
CA HIS A 91 12.74 -0.16 11.62
C HIS A 91 13.10 -1.60 11.24
N SER A 92 14.18 -2.11 11.82
CA SER A 92 14.57 -3.53 11.76
C SER A 92 13.48 -4.46 12.31
N PRO A 93 13.48 -5.75 11.92
CA PRO A 93 12.51 -6.74 12.38
C PRO A 93 12.34 -6.73 13.90
N TRP A 94 11.10 -6.58 14.35
CA TRP A 94 10.71 -6.64 15.75
C TRP A 94 9.23 -6.99 15.88
N GLY A 95 8.86 -7.66 16.97
CA GLY A 95 7.47 -8.02 17.26
C GLY A 95 6.97 -9.25 16.52
N ASN A 96 5.66 -9.48 16.63
CA ASN A 96 4.99 -10.66 16.11
C ASN A 96 4.29 -10.36 14.78
N GLU A 97 4.97 -10.59 13.67
CA GLU A 97 4.40 -10.47 12.32
C GLU A 97 3.65 -11.74 11.89
N LYS A 98 2.78 -11.63 10.87
CA LYS A 98 1.90 -12.73 10.41
C LYS A 98 2.21 -13.22 8.99
N VAL A 99 3.08 -12.52 8.27
CA VAL A 99 3.41 -12.81 6.88
C VAL A 99 4.25 -14.09 6.78
N SER A 100 5.18 -14.36 7.71
CA SER A 100 6.00 -15.59 7.65
C SER A 100 5.16 -16.86 7.82
N ALA A 101 4.11 -16.82 8.65
CA ALA A 101 3.19 -17.93 8.80
C ALA A 101 2.42 -18.19 7.50
N ALA A 102 1.88 -17.14 6.88
CA ALA A 102 1.20 -17.25 5.59
C ALA A 102 2.14 -17.69 4.45
N ARG A 103 3.39 -17.22 4.46
CA ARG A 103 4.43 -17.64 3.51
C ARG A 103 4.72 -19.14 3.62
N THR A 104 4.88 -19.66 4.84
CA THR A 104 5.08 -21.09 5.07
C THR A 104 3.94 -21.93 4.47
N VAL A 105 2.70 -21.48 4.65
CA VAL A 105 1.52 -22.16 4.07
C VAL A 105 1.54 -22.08 2.54
N LEU A 106 1.86 -20.91 1.97
CA LEU A 106 1.97 -20.71 0.53
C LEU A 106 3.03 -21.65 -0.08
N GLU A 107 4.24 -21.67 0.49
CA GLU A 107 5.34 -22.53 0.05
C GLU A 107 4.98 -24.02 0.08
N ASN A 108 4.34 -24.46 1.17
CA ASN A 108 3.90 -25.85 1.28
C ASN A 108 2.82 -26.19 0.24
N GLY A 109 1.88 -25.27 0.00
CA GLY A 109 0.85 -25.44 -1.03
C GLY A 109 1.43 -25.54 -2.44
N LEU A 110 2.41 -24.68 -2.76
CA LEU A 110 3.06 -24.63 -4.07
C LEU A 110 3.82 -25.93 -4.43
N ARG A 111 4.24 -26.72 -3.45
CA ARG A 111 4.82 -28.06 -3.69
C ARG A 111 3.83 -29.03 -4.35
N GLY A 112 2.53 -28.81 -4.15
CA GLY A 112 1.46 -29.56 -4.80
C GLY A 112 1.05 -29.01 -6.17
N GLY A 113 1.72 -27.96 -6.66
CA GLY A 113 1.34 -27.22 -7.85
C GLY A 113 0.47 -26.00 -7.53
N LEU A 114 0.25 -25.16 -8.55
CA LEU A 114 -0.64 -24.01 -8.43
C LEU A 114 -2.11 -24.45 -8.37
N PRO A 115 -2.95 -23.80 -7.54
CA PRO A 115 -4.40 -24.02 -7.57
C PRO A 115 -4.99 -23.75 -8.96
N GLU A 116 -4.47 -22.74 -9.65
CA GLU A 116 -4.80 -22.41 -11.04
C GLU A 116 -3.49 -22.07 -11.79
N PRO A 117 -3.12 -22.80 -12.86
CA PRO A 117 -1.77 -22.74 -13.45
C PRO A 117 -1.30 -21.36 -13.95
N SER A 118 -2.23 -20.48 -14.30
CA SER A 118 -1.94 -19.15 -14.83
C SER A 118 -2.11 -18.03 -13.81
N ARG A 119 -2.46 -18.33 -12.55
CA ARG A 119 -2.72 -17.33 -11.52
C ARG A 119 -1.80 -17.51 -10.32
N PRO A 120 -1.43 -16.42 -9.64
CA PRO A 120 -0.65 -16.54 -8.42
C PRO A 120 -1.49 -17.24 -7.34
N ALA A 121 -0.85 -18.13 -6.57
CA ALA A 121 -1.44 -18.65 -5.35
C ALA A 121 -1.41 -17.57 -4.25
N ALA A 122 -2.39 -17.58 -3.37
CA ALA A 122 -2.55 -16.56 -2.34
C ALA A 122 -2.86 -17.17 -0.97
N VAL A 123 -2.28 -16.60 0.09
CA VAL A 123 -2.60 -16.95 1.48
C VAL A 123 -2.82 -15.67 2.29
N SER A 124 -4.00 -15.54 2.90
CA SER A 124 -4.34 -14.39 3.75
C SER A 124 -3.57 -14.41 5.07
N PHE A 125 -3.10 -13.25 5.52
CA PHE A 125 -2.46 -13.06 6.84
C PHE A 125 -3.17 -12.04 7.73
N ALA A 126 -4.12 -11.27 7.21
CA ALA A 126 -5.02 -10.45 8.01
C ALA A 126 -6.38 -10.31 7.33
N ARG A 127 -7.45 -10.24 8.14
CA ARG A 127 -8.79 -9.84 7.69
C ARG A 127 -8.97 -8.35 7.95
N LEU A 128 -9.55 -7.63 6.98
CA LEU A 128 -9.87 -6.23 7.13
C LEU A 128 -11.35 -6.09 7.47
N GLU A 129 -11.65 -5.25 8.45
CA GLU A 129 -13.01 -4.77 8.66
C GLU A 129 -13.26 -3.62 7.67
N PRO A 130 -14.47 -3.50 7.09
CA PRO A 130 -14.79 -2.44 6.14
C PRO A 130 -14.60 -1.04 6.71
N ALA A 131 -14.25 -0.08 5.85
CA ALA A 131 -14.31 1.33 6.22
C ALA A 131 -15.74 1.74 6.55
N SER A 132 -15.89 2.70 7.47
CA SER A 132 -17.21 3.24 7.82
C SER A 132 -17.79 4.15 6.73
N GLY A 133 -16.97 4.61 5.78
CA GLY A 133 -17.35 5.56 4.73
C GLY A 133 -17.48 7.02 5.21
N ASN A 134 -17.42 7.27 6.53
CA ASN A 134 -17.56 8.59 7.13
C ASN A 134 -16.21 9.24 7.50
N GLU A 135 -15.12 8.71 6.99
CA GLU A 135 -13.77 9.17 7.30
C GLU A 135 -13.48 10.49 6.56
N GLN A 136 -13.00 11.50 7.28
CA GLN A 136 -12.62 12.79 6.68
C GLN A 136 -11.18 12.83 6.19
N LYS A 137 -10.37 11.82 6.57
CA LYS A 137 -8.95 11.73 6.26
C LYS A 137 -8.70 10.53 5.36
N ILE A 138 -7.73 10.66 4.45
CA ILE A 138 -7.29 9.55 3.62
C ILE A 138 -6.46 8.60 4.49
N ILE A 139 -6.90 7.35 4.59
CA ILE A 139 -6.22 6.29 5.33
C ILE A 139 -5.63 5.29 4.35
N ARG A 140 -4.39 4.86 4.61
CA ARG A 140 -3.71 3.79 3.89
C ARG A 140 -3.20 2.74 4.87
N LEU A 141 -3.41 1.46 4.56
CA LEU A 141 -2.67 0.41 5.25
C LEU A 141 -1.32 0.23 4.57
N MET A 142 -0.25 0.12 5.35
CA MET A 142 1.09 -0.14 4.87
C MET A 142 1.63 -1.42 5.51
N VAL A 143 2.34 -2.20 4.71
CA VAL A 143 3.11 -3.36 5.18
C VAL A 143 4.45 -3.36 4.45
N THR A 144 5.53 -3.50 5.20
CA THR A 144 6.88 -3.55 4.63
C THR A 144 7.44 -4.97 4.68
N GLN A 145 8.44 -5.24 3.85
CA GLN A 145 9.26 -6.45 3.88
C GLN A 145 10.71 -6.05 3.60
N GLN A 146 11.66 -6.85 4.06
CA GLN A 146 13.04 -6.72 3.62
C GLN A 146 13.17 -7.26 2.18
N LEU A 147 14.16 -6.76 1.43
CA LEU A 147 14.30 -7.08 0.00
C LEU A 147 14.45 -8.60 -0.24
N GLU A 148 15.31 -9.24 0.54
CA GLU A 148 15.61 -10.67 0.51
C GLU A 148 14.38 -11.55 0.81
N GLN A 149 13.35 -10.98 1.44
CA GLN A 149 12.12 -11.69 1.75
C GLN A 149 11.16 -11.75 0.55
N VAL A 150 11.37 -10.93 -0.48
CA VAL A 150 10.50 -10.85 -1.66
C VAL A 150 11.22 -11.18 -2.96
N THR A 151 12.54 -11.06 -3.05
CA THR A 151 13.33 -11.40 -4.24
C THR A 151 14.69 -12.00 -3.88
N ASP A 152 15.28 -12.76 -4.80
CA ASP A 152 16.67 -13.24 -4.72
C ASP A 152 17.67 -12.24 -5.32
N ILE A 153 17.19 -11.17 -5.95
CA ILE A 153 18.05 -10.14 -6.55
C ILE A 153 18.64 -9.28 -5.43
N PRO A 154 19.98 -9.23 -5.27
CA PRO A 154 20.61 -8.42 -4.24
C PRO A 154 20.44 -6.93 -4.54
N ALA A 155 20.48 -6.09 -3.51
CA ALA A 155 20.31 -4.64 -3.63
C ALA A 155 21.24 -3.99 -4.66
N SER A 156 22.47 -4.48 -4.80
CA SER A 156 23.47 -3.99 -5.76
C SER A 156 23.15 -4.28 -7.22
N GLN A 157 22.15 -5.13 -7.49
CA GLN A 157 21.72 -5.55 -8.82
C GLN A 157 20.29 -5.12 -9.13
N LEU A 158 19.68 -4.27 -8.29
CA LEU A 158 18.38 -3.71 -8.60
C LEU A 158 18.44 -2.86 -9.87
N PRO A 159 17.41 -2.92 -10.73
CA PRO A 159 17.35 -2.05 -11.90
C PRO A 159 17.15 -0.60 -11.46
N ALA A 160 17.46 0.34 -12.36
CA ALA A 160 17.23 1.76 -12.09
C ALA A 160 15.75 2.04 -11.82
N ALA A 161 15.48 3.05 -10.99
CA ALA A 161 14.12 3.48 -10.66
C ALA A 161 13.27 3.70 -11.92
N GLY A 162 11.99 3.36 -11.84
CA GLY A 162 11.06 3.34 -12.98
C GLY A 162 11.06 2.03 -13.78
N ASN A 163 11.94 1.08 -13.48
CA ASN A 163 11.92 -0.27 -14.05
C ASN A 163 11.42 -1.30 -13.04
N ASN A 164 10.94 -2.45 -13.55
CA ASN A 164 10.44 -3.52 -12.71
C ASN A 164 11.55 -4.51 -12.32
N VAL A 165 11.52 -4.97 -11.06
CA VAL A 165 12.36 -6.05 -10.55
C VAL A 165 11.54 -7.34 -10.42
N PRO A 166 12.07 -8.50 -10.86
CA PRO A 166 11.46 -9.80 -10.60
C PRO A 166 11.36 -10.11 -9.10
N VAL A 167 10.20 -10.63 -8.68
CA VAL A 167 9.94 -11.01 -7.27
C VAL A 167 9.33 -12.41 -7.18
N LYS A 168 9.59 -13.07 -6.04
CA LYS A 168 9.00 -14.36 -5.65
C LYS A 168 7.68 -14.20 -4.92
N TYR A 169 7.58 -13.14 -4.12
CA TYR A 169 6.43 -12.86 -3.28
C TYR A 169 6.01 -11.40 -3.40
N ARG A 170 4.69 -11.16 -3.40
CA ARG A 170 4.10 -9.83 -3.24
C ARG A 170 3.14 -9.85 -2.06
N LEU A 171 2.99 -8.71 -1.40
CA LEU A 171 1.95 -8.49 -0.40
C LEU A 171 0.91 -7.57 -1.04
N THR A 172 -0.34 -8.02 -1.07
CA THR A 172 -1.45 -7.33 -1.70
C THR A 172 -2.71 -7.55 -0.87
N ASP A 173 -3.79 -6.84 -1.19
CA ASP A 173 -5.11 -7.21 -0.72
C ASP A 173 -5.74 -8.30 -1.60
N LEU A 174 -6.75 -8.97 -1.05
CA LEU A 174 -7.48 -10.05 -1.70
C LEU A 174 -8.95 -10.01 -1.27
N MET A 175 -9.86 -10.03 -2.24
CA MET A 175 -11.30 -10.12 -1.99
C MET A 175 -11.75 -11.58 -1.94
N GLN A 176 -12.36 -12.00 -0.84
CA GLN A 176 -12.92 -13.34 -0.64
C GLN A 176 -14.32 -13.22 -0.03
N ASN A 177 -15.33 -13.71 -0.76
CA ASN A 177 -16.73 -13.73 -0.30
C ASN A 177 -17.27 -12.36 0.18
N GLY A 178 -16.87 -11.28 -0.48
CA GLY A 178 -17.26 -9.91 -0.11
C GLY A 178 -16.43 -9.28 1.01
N THR A 179 -15.50 -10.03 1.61
CA THR A 179 -14.60 -9.52 2.64
C THR A 179 -13.21 -9.26 2.06
N GLN A 180 -12.60 -8.14 2.44
CA GLN A 180 -11.23 -7.79 2.06
C GLN A 180 -10.22 -8.39 3.05
N TYR A 181 -9.14 -8.97 2.53
CA TYR A 181 -8.04 -9.54 3.29
C TYR A 181 -6.71 -8.95 2.83
N MET A 182 -5.71 -8.99 3.69
CA MET A 182 -4.31 -8.85 3.29
C MET A 182 -3.74 -10.25 3.03
N ALA A 183 -3.06 -10.43 1.92
CA ALA A 183 -2.52 -11.70 1.48
C ALA A 183 -1.10 -11.60 0.95
N ILE A 184 -0.34 -12.67 1.12
CA ILE A 184 0.90 -12.92 0.38
C ILE A 184 0.55 -13.75 -0.85
N ILE A 185 1.08 -13.36 -2.01
CA ILE A 185 0.92 -14.07 -3.28
C ILE A 185 2.25 -14.53 -3.85
N GLY A 186 2.23 -15.62 -4.63
CA GLY A 186 3.42 -16.16 -5.29
C GLY A 186 3.14 -17.41 -6.14
N GLY A 187 4.22 -18.00 -6.66
CA GLY A 187 4.18 -19.26 -7.43
C GLY A 187 4.15 -19.11 -8.95
N ILE A 188 4.04 -17.89 -9.46
CA ILE A 188 4.26 -17.53 -10.86
C ILE A 188 5.32 -16.42 -10.94
N PRO A 189 5.94 -16.19 -12.12
CA PRO A 189 6.78 -15.01 -12.32
C PRO A 189 5.95 -13.73 -12.11
N MET A 190 6.41 -12.85 -11.22
CA MET A 190 5.77 -11.56 -10.91
C MET A 190 6.85 -10.47 -10.88
N THR A 191 6.45 -9.22 -11.04
CA THR A 191 7.36 -8.08 -10.93
C THR A 191 6.83 -6.98 -10.01
N VAL A 192 7.72 -6.11 -9.54
CA VAL A 192 7.38 -4.92 -8.76
C VAL A 192 8.19 -3.74 -9.29
N PRO A 193 7.62 -2.53 -9.44
CA PRO A 193 8.38 -1.35 -9.84
C PRO A 193 9.38 -0.93 -8.77
N VAL A 194 10.61 -0.63 -9.19
CA VAL A 194 11.62 0.01 -8.34
C VAL A 194 11.39 1.52 -8.33
N VAL A 195 11.30 2.09 -7.14
CA VAL A 195 11.16 3.53 -6.93
C VAL A 195 12.37 4.07 -6.18
N ASP A 196 12.77 5.29 -6.52
CA ASP A 196 13.80 6.01 -5.78
C ASP A 196 13.15 6.70 -4.58
N ALA A 197 13.76 6.64 -3.40
CA ALA A 197 13.23 7.35 -2.23
C ALA A 197 13.67 8.82 -2.20
N GLY A 198 14.42 9.27 -3.21
CA GLY A 198 15.11 10.55 -3.20
C GLY A 198 16.40 10.50 -2.38
N ASN A 199 17.11 11.63 -2.32
CA ASN A 199 18.50 11.72 -1.83
C ASN A 199 18.72 11.34 -0.35
N ASP A 200 17.67 11.00 0.40
CA ASP A 200 17.73 10.81 1.85
C ASP A 200 17.40 9.38 2.35
N SER A 201 17.19 8.36 1.50
CA SER A 201 16.99 6.97 1.99
C SER A 201 17.19 5.87 0.94
N ASN A 202 18.08 4.91 1.17
CA ASN A 202 18.19 3.67 0.38
C ASN A 202 17.12 2.63 0.80
N LEU A 203 15.84 2.94 0.64
CA LEU A 203 14.74 2.06 1.07
C LEU A 203 13.77 1.75 -0.08
N LEU A 204 13.66 0.45 -0.43
CA LEU A 204 12.55 -0.05 -1.25
C LEU A 204 11.30 -0.11 -0.37
N ILE A 205 10.39 0.86 -0.53
CA ILE A 205 9.12 0.91 0.18
C ILE A 205 8.04 0.30 -0.73
N VAL A 206 7.56 -0.90 -0.38
CA VAL A 206 6.43 -1.53 -1.05
C VAL A 206 5.13 -1.03 -0.41
N PHE A 207 4.34 -0.25 -1.14
CA PHE A 207 3.01 0.19 -0.71
C PHE A 207 1.94 -0.77 -1.22
N TYR A 208 1.00 -1.21 -0.38
CA TYR A 208 -0.36 -1.55 -0.82
C TYR A 208 -1.35 -1.42 0.35
N VAL A 209 -2.41 -0.61 0.12
CA VAL A 209 -3.83 -0.90 0.40
C VAL A 209 -4.66 0.33 0.06
N GLN A 210 -5.73 0.09 -0.67
CA GLN A 210 -6.90 0.94 -0.74
C GLN A 210 -8.02 0.27 0.05
N ILE A 211 -8.57 0.97 1.05
CA ILE A 211 -9.74 0.50 1.77
C ILE A 211 -10.93 0.77 0.87
N MET A 212 -11.69 -0.26 0.52
CA MET A 212 -12.97 -0.08 -0.16
C MET A 212 -14.02 0.28 0.90
N PRO A 213 -14.84 1.33 0.70
CA PRO A 213 -16.09 1.46 1.42
C PRO A 213 -17.04 0.37 0.93
N ASP A 214 -17.81 -0.18 1.87
CA ASP A 214 -18.94 -1.04 1.56
C ASP A 214 -19.89 -0.31 0.62
N ASP A 215 -19.90 -0.73 -0.64
CA ASP A 215 -21.09 -0.89 -1.47
C ASP A 215 -20.68 -1.59 -2.78
N PHE A 216 -21.19 -2.82 -2.95
CA PHE A 216 -21.43 -3.60 -4.16
C PHE A 216 -21.03 -5.07 -3.99
N VAL A 217 -22.03 -5.86 -3.61
CA VAL A 217 -22.12 -7.30 -3.88
C VAL A 217 -21.71 -7.56 -5.33
N MET A 218 -20.56 -8.19 -5.57
CA MET A 218 -20.36 -8.86 -6.84
C MET A 218 -21.30 -10.07 -6.87
N GLN A 219 -22.40 -9.90 -7.59
CA GLN A 219 -23.33 -10.98 -7.87
C GLN A 219 -22.59 -12.07 -8.65
N LEU A 220 -22.65 -13.29 -8.13
CA LEU A 220 -22.23 -14.48 -8.86
C LEU A 220 -23.21 -14.66 -10.01
N HIS A 221 -22.80 -14.41 -11.26
CA HIS A 221 -23.49 -15.02 -12.39
C HIS A 221 -23.31 -16.54 -12.27
N ARG A 222 -24.36 -17.23 -11.84
CA ARG A 222 -24.46 -18.69 -11.93
C ARG A 222 -25.23 -19.02 -13.20
N PHE A 223 -24.48 -19.64 -14.13
CA PHE A 223 -24.85 -20.30 -15.38
C PHE A 223 -25.17 -19.41 -16.57
#